data_AF-A0A7S3RC30-F1
#
_entry.id   AF-A0A7S3RC30-F1
#
_cell.length_a   1.000
_cell.length_b   1.000
_cell.length_c   1.000
_cell.angle_alpha   90.00
_cell.angle_beta   90.00
_cell.angle_gamma   90.00
#
_symmetry.space_group_name_H-M   'P 1'
#
loop_
_entity.id
_entity.type
_entity.pdbx_description
1 polymer ?
#
loop_
_entity_poly.entity_id
_entity_poly.type
_entity_poly.pdbx_seq_one_letter_code
_entity_poly.pdbx_strand_id
1 'polypeptide(L)'
;RERERPERGMPLLWSAATRGAVVLAECGEDHRAGEVLRIAQRILRKKPTPGWEGERFGSLRALKFHVYSTLQPESLPGPSSSSTAREPILWSFCCVYDVDFPEIQARGFLEKLALMSDPLRSTEAWLHGGTLAAQDSFAPTLLQRMEQASSGGRLAMVSSKVDEVRSIMSDNIELL
;
A
#
# COMPACT_ATOMS: atom_id res chain seq x y z
N ARG A 1 -20.97 -34.29 17.84
CA ARG A 1 -21.15 -33.60 16.55
C ARG A 1 -20.23 -32.38 16.57
N GLU A 2 -18.99 -32.53 16.12
CA GLU A 2 -18.09 -31.40 15.89
C GLU A 2 -18.71 -30.54 14.78
N ARG A 3 -18.91 -29.25 15.05
CA ARG A 3 -19.26 -28.30 14.00
C ARG A 3 -17.95 -28.01 13.27
N GLU A 4 -17.86 -28.39 12.00
CA GLU A 4 -16.77 -27.96 11.12
C GLU A 4 -16.64 -26.44 11.23
N ARG A 5 -15.45 -25.97 11.63
CA ARG A 5 -15.16 -24.54 11.59
C ARG A 5 -15.13 -24.17 10.11
N PRO A 6 -15.89 -23.15 9.67
CA PRO A 6 -15.81 -22.69 8.29
C PRO A 6 -14.34 -22.41 7.97
N GLU A 7 -13.91 -22.83 6.77
CA GLU A 7 -12.58 -22.53 6.28
C GLU A 7 -12.31 -21.04 6.47
N ARG A 8 -11.31 -20.71 7.28
CA ARG A 8 -10.96 -19.32 7.54
C ARG A 8 -10.39 -18.78 6.23
N GLY A 9 -11.16 -17.92 5.57
CA GLY A 9 -10.69 -17.17 4.41
C GLY A 9 -9.42 -16.36 4.73
N MET A 10 -8.78 -15.84 3.68
CA MET A 10 -7.53 -15.07 3.82
C MET A 10 -7.72 -13.90 4.80
N PRO A 11 -6.88 -13.77 5.84
CA PRO A 11 -6.99 -12.70 6.82
C PRO A 11 -6.64 -11.32 6.24
N LEU A 12 -5.88 -11.26 5.15
CA LEU A 12 -5.63 -10.03 4.39
C LEU A 12 -6.54 -10.02 3.15
N LEU A 13 -7.46 -9.07 3.11
CA LEU A 13 -8.68 -9.13 2.27
C LEU A 13 -8.56 -8.28 1.00
N TRP A 14 -7.82 -7.17 1.08
CA TRP A 14 -7.65 -6.23 -0.03
C TRP A 14 -6.33 -5.46 0.10
N SER A 15 -5.73 -5.08 -1.02
CA SER A 15 -4.56 -4.19 -1.05
C SER A 15 -4.52 -3.35 -2.32
N ALA A 16 -3.90 -2.18 -2.23
CA ALA A 16 -3.66 -1.30 -3.37
C ALA A 16 -2.35 -0.52 -3.26
N ALA A 17 -1.82 -0.15 -4.42
CA ALA A 17 -0.76 0.83 -4.58
C ALA A 17 -1.30 2.09 -5.28
N THR A 18 -0.94 3.27 -4.80
CA THR A 18 -1.42 4.55 -5.35
C THR A 18 -0.28 5.52 -5.63
N ARG A 19 -0.50 6.43 -6.59
CA ARG A 19 0.28 7.66 -6.81
C ARG A 19 -0.63 8.85 -6.52
N GLY A 20 -0.42 9.53 -5.39
CA GLY A 20 -1.34 10.53 -4.86
C GLY A 20 -2.75 9.94 -4.72
N ALA A 21 -3.72 10.51 -5.45
CA ALA A 21 -5.10 10.04 -5.49
C ALA A 21 -5.39 8.94 -6.53
N VAL A 22 -4.43 8.60 -7.40
CA VAL A 22 -4.60 7.63 -8.48
C VAL A 22 -4.27 6.23 -7.97
N VAL A 23 -5.23 5.30 -8.01
CA VAL A 23 -4.98 3.88 -7.75
C VAL A 23 -4.30 3.28 -8.97
N LEU A 24 -3.07 2.80 -8.81
CA LEU A 24 -2.28 2.24 -9.91
C LEU A 24 -2.53 0.74 -10.09
N ALA A 25 -2.71 0.03 -8.99
CA ALA A 25 -3.05 -1.38 -8.96
C ALA A 25 -3.76 -1.72 -7.65
N GLU A 26 -4.71 -2.65 -7.70
CA GLU A 26 -5.38 -3.21 -6.52
C GLU A 26 -5.75 -4.67 -6.71
N CYS A 27 -5.89 -5.41 -5.61
CA CYS A 27 -6.43 -6.77 -5.63
C CYS A 27 -7.10 -7.11 -4.31
N GLY A 28 -7.91 -8.16 -4.33
CA GLY A 28 -8.67 -8.64 -3.18
C GLY A 28 -10.13 -8.84 -3.51
N GLU A 29 -10.87 -9.36 -2.55
CA GLU A 29 -12.28 -9.73 -2.71
C GLU A 29 -13.11 -9.23 -1.53
N ASP A 30 -14.36 -8.85 -1.82
CA ASP A 30 -15.31 -8.43 -0.79
C ASP A 30 -16.33 -9.52 -0.52
N HIS A 31 -15.97 -10.42 0.40
CA HIS A 31 -16.89 -11.45 0.91
C HIS A 31 -17.79 -10.94 2.05
N ARG A 32 -17.77 -9.63 2.36
CA ARG A 32 -18.49 -9.03 3.50
C ARG A 32 -19.49 -7.97 3.04
N ALA A 33 -20.21 -8.26 1.95
CA ALA A 33 -21.31 -7.42 1.47
C ALA A 33 -20.95 -5.93 1.29
N GLY A 34 -19.73 -5.63 0.83
CA GLY A 34 -19.26 -4.26 0.57
C GLY A 34 -18.48 -3.63 1.72
N GLU A 35 -18.34 -4.30 2.87
CA GLU A 35 -17.63 -3.73 4.02
C GLU A 35 -16.13 -3.54 3.77
N VAL A 36 -15.50 -4.46 3.03
CA VAL A 36 -14.07 -4.37 2.68
C VAL A 36 -13.83 -3.16 1.78
N LEU A 37 -14.67 -2.98 0.77
CA LEU A 37 -14.58 -1.82 -0.14
C LEU A 37 -14.87 -0.51 0.58
N ARG A 38 -15.84 -0.47 1.50
CA ARG A 38 -16.13 0.74 2.29
C ARG A 38 -14.93 1.19 3.12
N ILE A 39 -14.27 0.27 3.84
CA ILE A 39 -13.10 0.63 4.64
C ILE A 39 -11.89 0.96 3.75
N ALA A 40 -11.70 0.26 2.62
CA ALA A 40 -10.67 0.58 1.62
C ALA A 40 -10.81 2.02 1.10
N GLN A 41 -12.02 2.45 0.74
CA GLN A 41 -12.29 3.82 0.30
C GLN A 41 -12.00 4.86 1.39
N ARG A 42 -12.30 4.56 2.65
CA ARG A 42 -12.02 5.46 3.78
C ARG A 42 -10.52 5.64 4.00
N ILE A 43 -9.75 4.55 4.00
CA ILE A 43 -8.30 4.62 4.19
C ILE A 43 -7.61 5.32 3.02
N LEU A 44 -8.06 5.10 1.78
CA LEU A 44 -7.52 5.77 0.59
C LEU A 44 -7.63 7.29 0.68
N ARG A 45 -8.76 7.80 1.20
CA ARG A 45 -9.03 9.24 1.37
C ARG A 45 -8.27 9.89 2.53
N LYS A 46 -7.58 9.13 3.38
CA LYS A 46 -6.81 9.73 4.48
C LYS A 46 -5.68 10.59 3.96
N LYS A 47 -5.53 11.76 4.59
CA LYS A 47 -4.47 12.72 4.28
C LYS A 47 -3.11 12.05 4.51
N PRO A 48 -2.14 12.24 3.60
CA PRO A 48 -0.79 11.73 3.77
C PRO A 48 -0.09 12.26 5.03
N THR A 49 0.66 11.39 5.71
CA THR A 49 1.53 11.71 6.86
C THR A 49 2.84 10.92 6.74
N PRO A 50 3.92 11.31 7.45
CA PRO A 50 5.22 10.62 7.35
C PRO A 50 5.21 9.15 7.78
N GLY A 51 4.17 8.72 8.50
CA GLY A 51 4.11 7.40 9.12
C GLY A 51 2.96 6.55 8.59
N TRP A 52 2.20 6.00 9.53
CA TRP A 52 1.14 5.04 9.26
C TRP A 52 -0.22 5.68 9.50
N GLU A 53 -1.12 5.48 8.54
CA GLU A 53 -2.54 5.78 8.73
C GLU A 53 -3.30 4.48 8.99
N GLY A 54 -4.24 4.52 9.93
CA GLY A 54 -5.09 3.39 10.27
C GLY A 54 -6.57 3.74 10.25
N GLU A 55 -7.42 2.81 9.81
CA GLU A 55 -8.89 2.94 9.85
C GLU A 55 -9.50 1.66 10.41
N ARG A 56 -10.68 1.76 11.05
CA ARG A 56 -11.37 0.61 11.65
C ARG A 56 -12.85 0.62 11.28
N PHE A 57 -13.39 -0.56 10.99
CA PHE A 57 -14.82 -0.76 10.72
C PHE A 57 -15.25 -2.16 11.15
N GLY A 58 -15.93 -2.27 12.29
CA GLY A 58 -16.30 -3.57 12.86
C GLY A 58 -15.06 -4.42 13.19
N SER A 59 -15.00 -5.63 12.64
CA SER A 59 -13.84 -6.53 12.73
C SER A 59 -12.77 -6.27 11.67
N LEU A 60 -12.98 -5.30 10.77
CA LEU A 60 -12.01 -4.93 9.75
C LEU A 60 -11.10 -3.80 10.21
N ARG A 61 -9.85 -3.90 9.78
CA ARG A 61 -8.82 -2.88 9.97
C ARG A 61 -8.22 -2.55 8.62
N ALA A 62 -7.80 -1.31 8.45
CA ALA A 62 -7.03 -0.90 7.30
C ALA A 62 -5.78 -0.14 7.73
N LEU A 63 -4.72 -0.29 6.95
CA LEU A 63 -3.48 0.45 7.10
C LEU A 63 -3.08 1.08 5.77
N LYS A 64 -2.43 2.23 5.84
CA LYS A 64 -1.82 2.93 4.70
C LYS A 64 -0.45 3.45 5.09
N PHE A 65 0.51 3.19 4.21
CA PHE A 65 1.91 3.59 4.34
C PHE A 65 2.26 4.53 3.18
N HIS A 66 2.91 5.64 3.51
CA HIS A 66 3.29 6.68 2.55
C HIS A 66 4.78 6.61 2.25
N VAL A 67 5.13 6.83 0.98
CA VAL A 67 6.51 6.97 0.54
C VAL A 67 6.57 8.22 -0.32
N TYR A 68 7.37 9.19 0.09
CA TYR A 68 7.67 10.37 -0.72
C TYR A 68 8.92 10.10 -1.55
N SER A 69 9.00 10.69 -2.73
CA SER A 69 10.23 10.66 -3.51
C SER A 69 10.37 11.89 -4.37
N THR A 70 11.63 12.25 -4.56
CA THR A 70 12.10 13.41 -5.32
C THR A 70 12.31 13.09 -6.79
N LEU A 71 11.97 11.87 -7.24
CA LEU A 71 12.09 11.47 -8.65
C LEU A 71 11.33 12.48 -9.49
N GLN A 72 12.09 13.22 -10.29
CA GLN A 72 11.53 14.14 -11.26
C GLN A 72 11.31 13.38 -12.57
N PRO A 73 10.14 13.47 -13.20
CA PRO A 73 10.03 13.14 -14.61
C PRO A 73 10.91 14.16 -15.35
N GLU A 74 12.09 13.74 -15.81
CA GLU A 74 13.07 14.62 -16.47
C GLU A 74 12.54 15.23 -17.79
N SER A 75 11.35 14.85 -18.23
CA SER A 75 10.91 14.95 -19.62
C SER A 75 9.59 15.68 -19.85
N LEU A 76 9.04 16.41 -18.88
CA LEU A 76 7.95 17.35 -19.19
C LEU A 76 8.55 18.74 -19.47
N PRO A 77 8.62 19.19 -20.74
CA PRO A 77 8.92 20.57 -21.08
C PRO A 77 7.74 21.45 -20.67
N GLY A 78 7.61 21.69 -19.37
CA GLY A 78 6.74 22.71 -18.81
C GLY A 78 7.42 24.07 -18.95
N PRO A 79 6.65 25.14 -19.22
CA PRO A 79 7.19 26.48 -19.35
C PRO A 79 7.97 26.83 -18.09
N SER A 80 9.23 27.18 -18.30
CA SER A 80 10.17 27.69 -17.33
C SER A 80 9.62 28.99 -16.71
N SER A 81 8.78 28.88 -15.69
CA SER A 81 8.27 30.04 -14.96
C SER A 81 8.31 29.79 -13.45
N SER A 82 9.23 30.51 -12.80
CA SER A 82 9.31 30.83 -11.37
C SER A 82 9.48 29.67 -10.39
N SER A 83 10.40 29.90 -9.44
CA SER A 83 10.85 29.07 -8.32
C SER A 83 9.75 28.63 -7.34
N THR A 84 8.73 27.94 -7.82
CA THR A 84 7.80 27.20 -6.97
C THR A 84 8.46 25.86 -6.67
N ALA A 85 8.71 25.60 -5.39
CA ALA A 85 9.21 24.31 -4.93
C ALA A 85 8.30 23.21 -5.52
N ARG A 86 8.89 22.32 -6.33
CA ARG A 86 8.13 21.24 -6.97
C ARG A 86 7.64 20.30 -5.88
N GLU A 87 6.35 19.99 -5.89
CA GLU A 87 5.75 19.08 -4.92
C GLU A 87 6.30 17.66 -5.13
N PRO A 88 6.77 16.96 -4.07
CA PRO A 88 7.26 15.60 -4.19
C PRO A 88 6.15 14.67 -4.66
N ILE A 89 6.51 13.63 -5.43
CA ILE A 89 5.56 12.60 -5.78
C ILE A 89 5.29 11.77 -4.52
N LEU A 90 4.03 11.47 -4.27
CA LEU A 90 3.60 10.63 -3.16
C LEU A 90 3.12 9.28 -3.68
N TRP A 91 3.68 8.21 -3.15
CA TRP A 91 3.17 6.86 -3.31
C TRP A 91 2.52 6.39 -2.00
N SER A 92 1.45 5.62 -2.10
CA SER A 92 0.85 4.99 -0.92
C SER A 92 0.59 3.51 -1.15
N PHE A 93 0.78 2.71 -0.11
CA PHE A 93 0.46 1.29 -0.09
C PHE A 93 -0.57 1.04 1.00
N CYS A 94 -1.70 0.45 0.62
CA CYS A 94 -2.83 0.25 1.51
C CYS A 94 -3.18 -1.23 1.60
N CYS A 95 -3.70 -1.65 2.75
CA CYS A 95 -4.34 -2.96 2.88
C CYS A 95 -5.55 -2.90 3.82
N VAL A 96 -6.45 -3.86 3.64
CA VAL A 96 -7.55 -4.17 4.55
C VAL A 96 -7.37 -5.61 5.04
N TYR A 97 -7.52 -5.81 6.34
CA TYR A 97 -7.32 -7.10 6.99
C TYR A 97 -8.32 -7.30 8.13
N ASP A 98 -8.53 -8.56 8.49
CA ASP A 98 -9.35 -8.95 9.64
C ASP A 98 -8.62 -8.70 10.96
N VAL A 99 -9.35 -8.42 12.04
CA VAL A 99 -8.81 -8.21 13.39
C VAL A 99 -7.93 -9.35 13.90
N ASP A 100 -8.15 -10.58 13.44
CA ASP A 100 -7.31 -11.74 13.79
C ASP A 100 -5.91 -11.67 13.13
N PHE A 101 -5.71 -10.83 12.11
CA PHE A 101 -4.41 -10.62 11.47
C PHE A 101 -3.56 -9.63 12.28
N PRO A 102 -2.34 -10.02 12.71
CA PRO A 102 -1.50 -9.13 13.50
C PRO A 102 -1.10 -7.86 12.74
N GLU A 103 -1.32 -6.70 13.36
CA GLU A 103 -0.99 -5.39 12.75
C GLU A 103 0.49 -5.32 12.30
N ILE A 104 1.40 -5.91 13.07
CA ILE A 104 2.83 -5.95 12.73
C ILE A 104 3.10 -6.68 11.40
N GLN A 105 2.32 -7.72 11.09
CA GLN A 105 2.43 -8.45 9.81
C GLN A 105 1.85 -7.62 8.67
N ALA A 106 0.75 -6.90 8.91
CA ALA A 106 0.18 -5.97 7.93
C ALA A 106 1.16 -4.84 7.58
N ARG A 107 1.87 -4.30 8.58
CA ARG A 107 2.94 -3.31 8.34
C ARG A 107 4.08 -3.91 7.52
N GLY A 108 4.62 -5.06 7.92
CA GLY A 108 5.69 -5.73 7.17
C GLY A 108 5.30 -6.10 5.73
N PHE A 109 4.03 -6.43 5.49
CA PHE A 109 3.48 -6.61 4.15
C PHE A 109 3.56 -5.32 3.32
N LEU A 110 3.07 -4.19 3.86
CA LEU A 110 3.08 -2.90 3.16
C LEU A 110 4.50 -2.35 2.94
N GLU A 111 5.40 -2.51 3.90
CA GLU A 111 6.82 -2.17 3.76
C GLU A 111 7.47 -2.95 2.62
N LYS A 112 7.21 -4.26 2.55
CA LYS A 112 7.72 -5.11 1.47
C LYS A 112 7.17 -4.69 0.11
N LEU A 113 5.89 -4.32 0.01
CA LEU A 113 5.33 -3.79 -1.22
C LEU A 113 5.98 -2.48 -1.65
N ALA A 114 6.22 -1.57 -0.71
CA ALA A 114 6.92 -0.31 -0.98
C ALA A 114 8.31 -0.57 -1.57
N LEU A 115 9.09 -1.46 -0.95
CA LEU A 115 10.42 -1.83 -1.45
C LEU A 115 10.37 -2.53 -2.82
N MET A 116 9.44 -3.45 -3.03
CA MET A 116 9.28 -4.14 -4.31
C MET A 116 8.83 -3.21 -5.44
N SER A 117 8.10 -2.14 -5.11
CA SER A 117 7.65 -1.15 -6.08
C SER A 117 8.77 -0.21 -6.53
N ASP A 118 9.85 -0.09 -5.76
CA ASP A 118 10.92 0.88 -6.01
C ASP A 118 11.42 0.92 -7.47
N PRO A 119 11.84 -0.19 -8.09
CA PRO A 119 12.26 -0.19 -9.49
C PRO A 119 11.13 0.10 -10.48
N LEU A 120 9.86 -0.06 -10.07
CA LEU A 120 8.69 0.19 -10.91
C LEU A 120 8.28 1.66 -10.91
N ARG A 121 8.60 2.41 -9.84
CA ARG A 121 8.16 3.80 -9.66
C ARG A 121 8.73 4.77 -10.70
N SER A 122 9.80 4.40 -11.42
CA SER A 122 10.37 5.15 -12.54
C SER A 122 9.77 4.81 -13.90
N THR A 123 8.91 3.78 -13.98
CA THR A 123 8.26 3.38 -15.25
C THR A 123 7.13 4.33 -15.64
N GLU A 124 6.84 4.42 -16.94
CA GLU A 124 5.79 5.30 -17.48
C GLU A 124 4.42 5.03 -16.86
N ALA A 125 4.05 3.75 -16.70
CA ALA A 125 2.78 3.35 -16.09
C ALA A 125 2.65 3.87 -14.64
N TRP A 126 3.73 3.88 -13.87
CA TRP A 126 3.73 4.35 -12.49
C TRP A 126 3.84 5.86 -12.36
N LEU A 127 4.59 6.54 -13.22
CA LEU A 127 4.77 8.00 -13.18
C LEU A 127 3.62 8.79 -13.81
N HIS A 128 3.07 8.28 -14.92
CA HIS A 128 2.12 9.02 -15.75
C HIS A 128 0.82 8.26 -16.01
N GLY A 129 0.79 6.95 -15.76
CA GLY A 129 -0.41 6.15 -15.93
C GLY A 129 -1.58 6.65 -15.09
N GLY A 130 -2.79 6.44 -15.60
CA GLY A 130 -4.05 6.73 -14.92
C GLY A 130 -4.46 5.64 -13.94
N THR A 131 -5.76 5.61 -13.62
CA THR A 131 -6.35 4.58 -12.76
C THR A 131 -6.12 3.19 -13.35
N LEU A 132 -5.60 2.28 -12.52
CA LEU A 132 -5.28 0.89 -12.85
C LEU A 132 -4.19 0.70 -13.92
N ALA A 133 -3.38 1.72 -14.20
CA ALA A 133 -2.33 1.64 -15.23
C ALA A 133 -1.24 0.60 -14.96
N ALA A 134 -1.08 0.14 -13.72
CA ALA A 134 -0.14 -0.91 -13.32
C ALA A 134 -0.83 -2.22 -12.93
N GLN A 135 -2.13 -2.36 -13.23
CA GLN A 135 -2.91 -3.54 -12.82
C GLN A 135 -2.32 -4.84 -13.37
N ASP A 136 -2.04 -4.89 -14.67
CA ASP A 136 -1.54 -6.11 -15.32
C ASP A 136 -0.15 -6.53 -14.83
N SER A 137 0.71 -5.54 -14.51
CA SER A 137 2.10 -5.80 -14.10
C SER A 137 2.27 -6.01 -12.59
N PHE A 138 1.42 -5.39 -11.76
CA PHE A 138 1.61 -5.36 -10.31
C PHE A 138 0.51 -6.07 -9.51
N ALA A 139 -0.73 -6.15 -9.99
CA ALA A 139 -1.79 -6.84 -9.26
C ALA A 139 -1.51 -8.34 -9.02
N PRO A 140 -0.91 -9.10 -9.96
CA PRO A 140 -0.49 -10.48 -9.68
C PRO A 140 0.53 -10.56 -8.55
N THR A 141 1.45 -9.60 -8.48
CA THR A 141 2.44 -9.49 -7.40
C THR A 141 1.76 -9.16 -6.08
N LEU A 142 0.80 -8.22 -6.06
CA LEU A 142 0.02 -7.91 -4.88
C LEU A 142 -0.68 -9.17 -4.36
N LEU A 143 -1.44 -9.87 -5.21
CA LEU A 143 -2.19 -11.07 -4.84
C LEU A 143 -1.26 -12.16 -4.27
N GLN A 144 -0.16 -12.46 -4.96
CA GLN A 144 0.82 -13.44 -4.49
C GLN A 144 1.39 -13.06 -3.12
N ARG A 145 1.67 -11.78 -2.88
CA ARG A 145 2.17 -11.32 -1.56
C ARG A 145 1.08 -11.35 -0.49
N MET A 146 -0.18 -11.08 -0.84
CA MET A 146 -1.31 -11.21 0.08
C MET A 146 -1.49 -12.66 0.55
N GLU A 147 -1.41 -13.62 -0.38
CA GLU A 147 -1.47 -15.07 -0.10
C GLU A 147 -0.30 -15.52 0.78
N GLN A 148 0.92 -15.05 0.50
CA GLN A 148 2.10 -15.37 1.32
C GLN A 148 2.00 -14.79 2.73
N ALA A 149 1.54 -13.54 2.87
CA ALA A 149 1.32 -12.93 4.18
C ALA A 149 0.21 -13.65 4.97
N SER A 150 -0.81 -14.15 4.27
CA SER A 150 -1.93 -14.89 4.84
C SER A 150 -1.59 -16.31 5.28
N SER A 151 -0.70 -16.99 4.55
CA SER A 151 -0.27 -18.38 4.81
C SER A 151 0.90 -18.50 5.78
N GLY A 152 1.71 -17.44 5.91
CA GLY A 152 2.90 -17.39 6.77
C GLY A 152 2.56 -17.33 8.27
N GLY A 153 2.17 -18.47 8.86
CA GLY A 153 1.99 -18.60 10.30
C GLY A 153 3.25 -18.22 11.09
N ARG A 154 3.21 -17.10 11.84
CA ARG A 154 4.10 -16.63 12.93
C ARG A 154 5.62 -16.56 12.70
N LEU A 155 6.19 -17.12 11.64
CA LEU A 155 7.64 -17.28 11.51
C LEU A 155 8.20 -16.49 10.30
N ALA A 156 9.11 -15.56 10.61
CA ALA A 156 10.16 -15.04 9.74
C ALA A 156 9.86 -13.88 8.76
N MET A 157 9.19 -12.80 9.19
CA MET A 157 9.09 -11.56 8.37
C MET A 157 9.55 -10.27 9.06
N VAL A 158 10.24 -10.31 10.21
CA VAL A 158 10.69 -9.06 10.86
C VAL A 158 12.07 -9.25 11.50
N SER A 159 13.10 -8.61 10.92
CA SER A 159 14.13 -7.88 11.68
C SER A 159 15.14 -7.18 10.75
N SER A 160 15.50 -7.73 9.58
CA SER A 160 16.65 -7.22 8.82
C SER A 160 16.43 -5.92 8.01
N LYS A 161 15.21 -5.39 7.94
CA LYS A 161 14.90 -4.18 7.14
C LYS A 161 14.27 -3.03 7.93
N VAL A 162 14.30 -3.10 9.26
CA VAL A 162 13.78 -2.01 10.12
C VAL A 162 14.49 -0.68 9.82
N ASP A 163 15.78 -0.72 9.50
CA ASP A 163 16.56 0.49 9.22
C ASP A 163 16.22 1.12 7.85
N GLU A 164 15.91 0.32 6.82
CA GLU A 164 15.45 0.84 5.52
C GLU A 164 14.11 1.59 5.67
N VAL A 165 13.19 1.04 6.45
CA VAL A 165 11.88 1.68 6.70
C VAL A 165 12.03 2.95 7.52
N ARG A 166 12.94 2.96 8.51
CA ARG A 166 13.28 4.17 9.25
C ARG A 166 13.87 5.24 8.36
N SER A 167 14.71 4.87 7.39
CA SER A 167 15.22 5.79 6.37
C SER A 167 14.07 6.40 5.58
N ILE A 168 13.15 5.58 5.05
CA ILE A 168 11.97 6.07 4.30
C ILE A 168 11.16 7.06 5.16
N MET A 169 10.92 6.75 6.43
CA MET A 169 10.18 7.64 7.33
C MET A 169 10.94 8.95 7.62
N SER A 170 12.26 8.89 7.76
CA SER A 170 13.09 10.08 7.94
C SER A 170 13.03 10.97 6.71
N ASP A 171 13.19 10.38 5.52
CA ASP A 171 13.11 11.08 4.23
C ASP A 171 11.73 11.71 4.05
N ASN A 172 10.66 11.01 4.46
CA ASN A 172 9.30 11.55 4.42
C ASN A 172 9.13 12.80 5.31
N ILE A 173 9.81 12.87 6.46
CA ILE A 173 9.77 14.05 7.36
C ILE A 173 10.48 15.24 6.71
N GLU A 174 11.60 15.01 6.04
CA GLU A 174 12.36 16.06 5.36
C GLU A 174 11.65 16.65 4.13
N LEU A 175 10.70 15.89 3.56
CA LEU A 175 9.97 16.25 2.34
C LEU A 175 8.57 16.86 2.58
N LEU A 176 8.12 16.98 3.84
CA LEU A 176 6.86 17.64 4.22
C LEU A 176 7.05 19.08 4.68
#